data_AF-A0A2P5N4K7-F1
#
_entry.id   AF-A0A2P5N4K7-F1
#
_cell.length_a   1.000
_cell.length_b   1.000
_cell.length_c   1.000
_cell.angle_alpha   90.00
_cell.angle_beta   90.00
_cell.angle_gamma   90.00
#
_symmetry.space_group_name_H-M   'P 1'
#
loop_
_entity.id
_entity.type
_entity.pdbx_description
1 polymer ?
#
loop_
_entity_poly.entity_id
_entity_poly.type
_entity_poly.pdbx_seq_one_letter_code
_entity_poly.pdbx_strand_id
1 'polypeptide(L)'
;MSAQKIVHLPTQAEAEQAKISSRTLAKYADADTTQLSLRASNGESDELTLTGHVLQILLDVLSEMSKGNAISLIPHHQEISTQDAANLLNVSRPFLVNLLEKGEIPFRKVGAHRRVLLTDILSYQEKTEKLRTQALDELADLSQHEDMGY
;
A
#
# COMPACT_ATOMS: atom_id res chain seq x y z
N MET A 1 -20.17 6.75 -4.82
CA MET A 1 -19.57 6.80 -3.47
C MET A 1 -18.07 6.89 -3.65
N SER A 2 -17.52 8.10 -3.56
CA SER A 2 -16.09 8.32 -3.72
C SER A 2 -15.39 7.87 -2.45
N ALA A 3 -14.48 6.91 -2.55
CA ALA A 3 -13.49 6.70 -1.50
C ALA A 3 -12.85 8.06 -1.21
N GLN A 4 -12.82 8.48 0.05
CA GLN A 4 -12.02 9.62 0.43
C GLN A 4 -10.57 9.26 0.08
N LYS A 5 -10.04 9.88 -0.97
CA LYS A 5 -8.60 10.03 -1.19
C LYS A 5 -8.10 10.84 -0.01
N ILE A 6 -7.81 10.18 1.12
CA ILE A 6 -7.02 10.81 2.16
C ILE A 6 -5.60 10.78 1.61
N VAL A 7 -5.21 11.86 0.95
CA VAL A 7 -3.82 12.16 0.61
C VAL A 7 -3.45 13.27 1.58
N HIS A 8 -3.10 12.90 2.82
CA HIS A 8 -2.55 13.84 3.78
C HIS A 8 -1.04 13.85 3.60
N LEU A 9 -0.51 14.97 3.11
CA LEU A 9 0.94 15.20 3.09
C LEU A 9 1.31 15.81 4.46
N PRO A 10 2.12 15.12 5.28
CA PRO A 10 2.46 15.63 6.61
C PRO A 10 3.27 16.92 6.52
N THR A 11 2.96 17.87 7.39
CA THR A 11 3.79 19.04 7.66
C THR A 11 5.09 18.61 8.36
N GLN A 12 6.11 19.48 8.38
CA GLN A 12 7.35 19.19 9.13
C GLN A 12 7.09 18.92 10.62
N ALA A 13 6.16 19.65 11.23
CA ALA A 13 5.79 19.44 12.62
C ALA A 13 5.14 18.06 12.84
N GLU A 14 4.25 17.65 11.94
CA GLU A 14 3.62 16.32 11.99
C GLU A 14 4.64 15.20 11.76
N ALA A 15 5.58 15.37 10.83
CA ALA A 15 6.63 14.38 10.57
C ALA A 15 7.53 14.15 11.80
N GLU A 16 7.94 15.22 12.49
CA GLU A 16 8.72 15.10 13.72
C GLU A 16 7.91 14.48 14.87
N GLN A 17 6.63 14.86 15.02
CA GLN A 17 5.76 14.22 16.00
C GLN A 17 5.53 12.74 15.70
N ALA A 18 5.39 12.37 14.42
CA ALA A 18 5.25 10.98 14.00
C ALA A 18 6.51 10.16 14.35
N LYS A 19 7.70 10.74 14.19
CA LYS A 19 8.99 10.12 14.57
C LYS A 19 9.10 9.87 16.08
N ILE A 20 8.66 10.80 16.91
CA ILE A 20 8.66 10.65 18.37
C ILE A 20 7.64 9.57 18.79
N SER A 21 6.45 9.63 18.21
CA SER A 21 5.35 8.71 18.50
C SER A 21 5.68 7.27 18.08
N SER A 22 6.26 7.08 16.88
CA SER A 22 6.64 5.74 16.39
C SER A 22 7.68 5.07 17.29
N ARG A 23 8.69 5.81 17.77
CA ARG A 23 9.68 5.29 18.73
C ARG A 23 9.06 4.88 20.06
N THR A 24 8.02 5.59 20.50
CA THR A 24 7.33 5.28 21.75
C THR A 24 6.49 4.02 21.60
N LEU A 25 5.73 3.92 20.51
CA LEU A 25 4.87 2.77 20.23
C LEU A 25 5.67 1.52 19.86
N ALA A 26 6.85 1.65 19.25
CA ALA A 26 7.69 0.51 18.83
C ALA A 26 8.12 -0.37 20.02
N LYS A 27 8.19 0.18 21.23
CA LYS A 27 8.48 -0.57 22.46
C LYS A 27 7.43 -1.63 22.79
N TYR A 28 6.24 -1.51 22.21
CA TYR A 28 5.09 -2.37 22.45
C TYR A 28 4.70 -3.17 21.19
N ALA A 29 5.52 -3.13 20.12
CA ALA A 29 5.19 -3.72 18.82
C ALA A 29 5.00 -5.25 18.88
N ASP A 30 5.67 -5.92 19.82
CA ASP A 30 5.63 -7.37 19.98
C ASP A 30 4.49 -7.85 20.91
N ALA A 31 3.68 -6.93 21.45
CA ALA A 31 2.57 -7.29 22.32
C ALA A 31 1.33 -7.73 21.51
N ASP A 32 0.69 -8.83 21.92
CA ASP A 32 -0.56 -9.31 21.32
C ASP A 32 -1.70 -8.29 21.45
N THR A 33 -1.73 -7.57 22.59
CA THR A 33 -2.67 -6.49 22.87
C THR A 33 -1.99 -5.40 23.69
N THR A 34 -2.33 -4.14 23.41
CA THR A 34 -1.79 -2.96 24.09
C THR A 34 -2.92 -2.05 24.54
N GLN A 35 -2.95 -1.67 25.82
CA GLN A 35 -3.85 -0.63 26.32
C GLN A 35 -3.23 0.75 26.14
N LEU A 36 -3.98 1.66 25.55
CA LEU A 36 -3.61 3.06 25.38
C LEU A 36 -4.57 3.95 26.16
N SER A 37 -4.01 4.86 26.94
CA SER A 37 -4.78 5.94 27.57
C SER A 37 -4.68 7.19 26.68
N LEU A 38 -5.83 7.66 26.20
CA LEU A 38 -5.97 8.94 25.52
C LEU A 38 -6.27 10.01 26.56
N ARG A 39 -5.66 11.18 26.40
CA ARG A 39 -5.97 12.35 27.22
C ARG A 39 -6.27 13.52 26.30
N ALA A 40 -7.50 14.02 26.36
CA ALA A 40 -7.93 15.20 25.63
C ALA A 40 -7.50 16.47 26.39
N SER A 41 -7.42 17.59 25.65
CA SER A 41 -7.04 18.89 26.20
C SER A 41 -8.03 19.45 27.21
N ASN A 42 -9.29 19.00 27.15
CA ASN A 42 -10.35 19.32 28.11
C ASN A 42 -10.23 18.55 29.45
N GLY A 43 -9.22 17.69 29.59
CA GLY A 43 -8.98 16.89 30.80
C GLY A 43 -9.67 15.52 30.81
N GLU A 44 -10.51 15.21 29.81
CA GLU A 44 -11.09 13.88 29.66
C GLU A 44 -10.02 12.85 29.29
N SER A 45 -10.20 11.62 29.79
CA SER A 45 -9.32 10.51 29.47
C SER A 45 -10.11 9.24 29.24
N ASP A 46 -9.78 8.56 28.15
CA ASP A 46 -10.35 7.28 27.77
C ASP A 46 -9.25 6.23 27.66
N GLU A 47 -9.59 4.99 27.96
CA GLU A 47 -8.72 3.85 27.70
C GLU A 47 -9.27 3.04 26.53
N LEU A 48 -8.37 2.59 25.66
CA LEU A 48 -8.71 1.72 24.55
C LEU A 48 -7.70 0.58 24.45
N THR A 49 -8.17 -0.58 24.02
CA THR A 49 -7.31 -1.75 23.76
C THR A 49 -7.10 -1.89 22.26
N LEU A 50 -5.85 -1.91 21.81
CA LEU A 50 -5.47 -2.25 20.45
C LEU A 50 -4.94 -3.69 20.38
N THR A 51 -5.24 -4.38 19.30
CA THR A 51 -4.55 -5.63 18.96
C THR A 51 -3.18 -5.31 18.37
N GLY A 52 -2.25 -6.27 18.45
CA GLY A 52 -0.90 -6.13 17.91
C GLY A 52 -0.89 -5.73 16.43
N HIS A 53 -1.82 -6.27 15.64
CA HIS A 53 -1.93 -5.93 14.22
C HIS A 53 -2.33 -4.47 13.97
N VAL A 54 -3.26 -3.91 14.76
CA VAL A 54 -3.65 -2.50 14.64
C VAL A 54 -2.49 -1.60 15.06
N LEU A 55 -1.73 -2.01 16.09
CA LEU A 55 -0.54 -1.28 16.52
C LEU A 55 0.55 -1.27 15.43
N GLN A 56 0.75 -2.40 14.73
CA GLN A 56 1.68 -2.49 13.59
C GLN A 56 1.27 -1.54 12.45
N ILE A 57 -0.02 -1.51 12.08
CA ILE A 57 -0.51 -0.58 11.07
C ILE A 57 -0.25 0.88 11.49
N LEU A 58 -0.49 1.22 12.76
CA LEU A 58 -0.18 2.54 13.31
C LEU A 58 1.32 2.87 13.22
N LEU A 59 2.20 1.90 13.50
CA LEU A 59 3.65 2.07 13.37
C LEU A 59 4.07 2.31 11.93
N ASP A 60 3.50 1.57 10.97
CA ASP A 60 3.76 1.76 9.55
C ASP A 60 3.33 3.16 9.09
N VAL A 61 2.14 3.59 9.51
CA VAL A 61 1.63 4.93 9.21
C VAL A 61 2.57 6.00 9.77
N LEU A 62 2.94 5.92 11.05
CA LEU A 62 3.82 6.92 11.67
C LEU A 62 5.23 6.90 11.06
N SER A 63 5.73 5.72 10.66
CA SER A 63 7.01 5.58 9.96
C SER A 63 6.99 6.31 8.62
N GLU A 64 5.96 6.13 7.81
CA GLU A 64 5.81 6.83 6.53
C GLU A 64 5.61 8.35 6.72
N MET A 65 4.80 8.77 7.70
CA MET A 65 4.65 10.19 8.02
C MET A 65 5.99 10.83 8.45
N SER A 66 6.81 10.11 9.22
CA SER A 66 8.11 10.61 9.68
C SER A 66 9.12 10.83 8.54
N LYS A 67 8.92 10.13 7.41
CA LYS A 67 9.72 10.30 6.19
C LYS A 67 9.18 11.42 5.29
N GLY A 68 8.06 12.05 5.64
CA GLY A 68 7.39 13.05 4.82
C GLY A 68 6.51 12.46 3.72
N ASN A 69 6.22 11.16 3.78
CA ASN A 69 5.43 10.50 2.74
C ASN A 69 3.93 10.72 2.97
N ALA A 70 3.20 10.94 1.88
CA ALA A 70 1.75 10.97 1.91
C ALA A 70 1.20 9.54 2.03
N ILE A 71 0.16 9.36 2.84
CA ILE A 71 -0.41 8.05 3.15
C ILE A 71 -1.87 8.01 2.73
N SER A 72 -2.30 6.89 2.16
CA SER A 72 -3.69 6.60 1.83
C SER A 72 -4.09 5.23 2.35
N LEU A 73 -5.23 5.17 3.06
CA LEU A 73 -5.88 3.92 3.47
C LEU A 73 -6.95 3.55 2.45
N ILE A 74 -6.80 2.38 1.81
CA ILE A 74 -7.73 1.90 0.79
C ILE A 74 -8.31 0.56 1.25
N PRO A 75 -9.64 0.42 1.41
CA PRO A 75 -10.24 -0.86 1.75
C PRO A 75 -9.98 -1.93 0.69
N HIS A 76 -9.61 -3.13 1.14
CA HIS A 76 -9.18 -4.23 0.27
C HIS A 76 -10.24 -4.62 -0.79
N HIS A 77 -11.52 -4.67 -0.42
CA HIS A 77 -12.62 -5.07 -1.32
C HIS A 77 -13.19 -3.91 -2.15
N GLN A 78 -12.48 -2.79 -2.23
CA GLN A 78 -12.97 -1.65 -2.99
C GLN A 78 -12.78 -1.87 -4.49
N GLU A 79 -13.85 -1.61 -5.24
CA GLU A 79 -13.75 -1.37 -6.67
C GLU A 79 -13.13 0.01 -6.93
N ILE A 80 -12.02 0.03 -7.68
CA ILE A 80 -11.33 1.25 -8.09
C ILE A 80 -11.58 1.57 -9.56
N SER A 81 -11.31 2.82 -9.95
CA SER A 81 -11.42 3.24 -11.35
C SER A 81 -10.25 2.70 -12.16
N THR A 82 -10.40 2.60 -13.48
CA THR A 82 -9.26 2.28 -14.37
C THR A 82 -8.12 3.30 -14.27
N GLN A 83 -8.40 4.53 -13.86
CA GLN A 83 -7.34 5.52 -13.70
C GLN A 83 -6.52 5.22 -12.44
N ASP A 84 -7.18 4.98 -11.31
CA ASP A 84 -6.48 4.67 -10.07
C ASP A 84 -5.74 3.33 -10.17
N ALA A 85 -6.34 2.33 -10.84
CA ALA A 85 -5.68 1.06 -11.12
C ALA A 85 -4.43 1.20 -12.00
N ALA A 86 -4.49 2.07 -13.03
CA ALA A 86 -3.34 2.31 -13.90
C ALA A 86 -2.21 3.02 -13.15
N ASN A 87 -2.56 3.97 -12.28
CA ASN A 87 -1.60 4.65 -11.42
C ASN A 87 -0.93 3.66 -10.45
N LEU A 88 -1.69 2.73 -9.84
CA LEU A 88 -1.13 1.70 -8.94
C LEU A 88 -0.13 0.78 -9.64
N LEU A 89 -0.41 0.39 -10.88
CA LEU A 89 0.50 -0.43 -11.68
C LEU A 89 1.64 0.37 -12.34
N ASN A 90 1.67 1.70 -12.18
CA ASN A 90 2.59 2.60 -12.88
C ASN A 90 2.58 2.44 -14.42
N VAL A 91 1.38 2.26 -15.00
CA VAL A 91 1.18 2.11 -16.46
C VAL A 91 0.21 3.14 -17.01
N SER A 92 0.16 3.26 -18.33
CA SER A 92 -0.84 4.12 -18.98
C SER A 92 -2.26 3.54 -18.86
N ARG A 93 -3.28 4.39 -18.73
CA ARG A 93 -4.68 3.97 -18.71
C ARG A 93 -5.07 3.14 -19.95
N PRO A 94 -4.68 3.51 -21.19
CA PRO A 94 -4.98 2.68 -22.37
C PRO A 94 -4.39 1.27 -22.29
N PHE A 95 -3.17 1.13 -21.77
CA PHE A 95 -2.56 -0.18 -21.56
C PHE A 95 -3.36 -1.03 -20.57
N LEU A 96 -3.74 -0.46 -19.42
CA LEU A 96 -4.60 -1.18 -18.48
C LEU A 96 -5.92 -1.60 -19.13
N VAL A 97 -6.59 -0.70 -19.87
CA VAL A 97 -7.86 -1.03 -20.53
C VAL A 97 -7.68 -2.19 -21.51
N ASN A 98 -6.56 -2.26 -22.22
CA ASN A 98 -6.25 -3.39 -23.09
C ASN A 98 -6.11 -4.71 -22.32
N LEU A 99 -5.46 -4.70 -21.15
CA LEU A 99 -5.38 -5.87 -20.27
C LEU A 99 -6.77 -6.33 -19.80
N LEU A 100 -7.62 -5.39 -19.40
CA LEU A 100 -9.01 -5.69 -19.01
C LEU A 100 -9.79 -6.33 -20.16
N GLU A 101 -9.68 -5.77 -21.36
CA GLU A 101 -10.39 -6.25 -22.55
C GLU A 101 -9.88 -7.63 -23.02
N LYS A 102 -8.60 -7.94 -22.76
CA LYS A 102 -8.02 -9.28 -22.97
C LYS A 102 -8.41 -10.31 -21.91
N GLY A 103 -9.02 -9.87 -20.80
CA GLY A 103 -9.39 -10.76 -19.69
C GLY A 103 -8.24 -11.11 -18.75
N GLU A 104 -7.09 -10.44 -18.87
CA GLU A 104 -5.93 -10.66 -17.99
C GLU A 104 -6.20 -10.23 -16.54
N ILE A 105 -7.08 -9.24 -16.36
CA ILE A 105 -7.53 -8.76 -15.05
C ILE A 105 -9.07 -8.68 -15.09
N PRO A 106 -9.77 -9.33 -14.14
CA PRO A 106 -11.23 -9.23 -14.05
C PRO A 106 -11.69 -7.79 -13.89
N PHE A 107 -12.85 -7.46 -14.47
CA PHE A 107 -13.47 -6.15 -14.28
C PHE A 107 -14.99 -6.26 -14.39
N ARG A 108 -15.68 -5.29 -13.79
CA ARG A 108 -17.12 -5.11 -13.92
C ARG A 108 -17.43 -3.82 -14.65
N LYS A 109 -18.51 -3.79 -15.44
CA LYS A 109 -19.07 -2.54 -15.98
C LYS A 109 -20.12 -1.97 -15.04
N VAL A 110 -20.01 -0.67 -14.76
CA VAL A 110 -21.01 0.13 -14.04
C VAL A 110 -21.40 1.27 -14.97
N GLY A 111 -22.53 1.12 -15.67
CA GLY A 111 -22.88 1.96 -16.80
C GLY A 111 -21.80 1.90 -17.90
N ALA A 112 -21.29 3.06 -18.32
CA ALA A 112 -20.22 3.16 -19.31
C ALA A 112 -18.81 2.95 -18.74
N HIS A 113 -18.65 2.89 -17.41
CA HIS A 113 -17.35 2.84 -16.77
C HIS A 113 -16.96 1.42 -16.36
N ARG A 114 -15.67 1.12 -16.43
CA ARG A 114 -15.08 -0.11 -15.89
C ARG A 114 -14.65 0.11 -14.44
N ARG A 115 -14.90 -0.89 -13.61
CA ARG A 115 -14.49 -0.99 -12.22
C ARG A 115 -13.69 -2.27 -12.03
N VAL A 116 -12.60 -2.18 -11.29
CA VAL A 116 -11.69 -3.29 -11.03
C VAL A 116 -11.54 -3.44 -9.54
N LEU A 117 -11.58 -4.66 -9.02
CA LEU A 117 -11.29 -4.87 -7.60
C LEU A 117 -9.80 -4.59 -7.35
N LEU A 118 -9.50 -3.86 -6.28
CA LEU A 118 -8.12 -3.59 -5.90
C LEU A 118 -7.31 -4.89 -5.73
N THR A 119 -7.93 -5.93 -5.18
CA THR A 119 -7.33 -7.26 -4.99
C THR A 119 -6.80 -7.87 -6.29
N ASP A 120 -7.53 -7.67 -7.38
CA ASP A 120 -7.19 -8.24 -8.68
C ASP A 120 -6.01 -7.49 -9.30
N ILE A 121 -5.93 -6.17 -9.06
CA ILE A 121 -4.79 -5.34 -9.47
C ILE A 121 -3.52 -5.74 -8.71
N LEU A 122 -3.59 -5.87 -7.38
CA LEU A 122 -2.44 -6.27 -6.57
C LEU A 122 -1.96 -7.69 -6.94
N SER A 123 -2.89 -8.62 -7.14
CA SER A 123 -2.57 -9.99 -7.58
C SER A 123 -1.89 -10.01 -8.95
N TYR A 124 -2.35 -9.18 -9.89
CA TYR A 124 -1.71 -9.04 -11.20
C TYR A 124 -0.29 -8.46 -11.09
N GLN A 125 -0.09 -7.46 -10.24
CA GLN A 125 1.22 -6.85 -9.99
C GLN A 125 2.22 -7.88 -9.45
N GLU A 126 1.84 -8.64 -8.44
CA GLU A 126 2.69 -9.69 -7.85
C GLU A 126 3.07 -10.77 -8.87
N LYS A 127 2.11 -11.20 -9.70
CA LYS A 127 2.38 -12.17 -10.77
C LYS A 127 3.38 -11.62 -11.78
N THR A 128 3.22 -10.36 -12.18
CA THR A 128 4.09 -9.71 -13.16
C THR A 128 5.50 -9.50 -12.62
N GLU A 129 5.62 -9.10 -11.35
CA GLU A 129 6.93 -8.91 -10.72
C GLU A 129 7.70 -10.22 -10.62
N LYS A 130 7.03 -11.33 -10.25
CA LYS A 130 7.65 -12.67 -10.23
C LYS A 130 8.17 -13.09 -11.60
N LEU A 131 7.39 -12.87 -12.66
CA LEU A 131 7.80 -13.18 -14.04
C LEU A 131 9.00 -12.32 -14.46
N ARG A 132 9.01 -11.04 -14.06
CA ARG A 132 10.11 -10.13 -14.36
C ARG A 132 11.41 -10.57 -13.68
N THR A 133 11.35 -10.93 -12.40
CA THR A 133 12.51 -11.44 -11.66
C THR A 133 13.04 -12.73 -12.30
N GLN A 134 12.16 -13.69 -12.62
CA GLN A 134 12.56 -14.94 -13.28
C GLN A 134 13.28 -14.70 -14.62
N ALA A 135 12.76 -13.80 -15.46
CA ALA A 135 13.40 -13.47 -16.73
C ALA A 135 14.78 -12.80 -16.56
N LEU A 136 14.95 -11.98 -15.51
CA LEU A 136 16.24 -11.39 -15.19
C LEU A 136 17.25 -12.43 -14.70
N ASP A 137 16.81 -13.38 -13.87
CA ASP A 137 17.64 -14.49 -13.40
C ASP A 137 18.09 -15.36 -14.59
N GLU A 138 17.18 -15.70 -15.52
CA GLU A 138 17.51 -16.44 -16.74
C GLU A 138 18.53 -15.71 -17.64
N LEU A 139 18.41 -14.38 -17.79
CA LEU A 139 19.38 -13.58 -18.54
C LEU A 139 20.75 -13.51 -17.84
N ALA A 140 20.76 -13.40 -16.50
CA ALA A 140 21.98 -13.41 -15.72
C ALA A 140 22.70 -14.76 -15.83
N ASP A 141 21.97 -15.87 -15.71
CA ASP A 141 22.50 -17.22 -15.87
C ASP A 141 23.09 -17.43 -17.27
N LEU A 142 22.40 -17.00 -18.33
CA LEU A 142 22.90 -17.10 -19.70
C LEU A 142 24.19 -16.30 -19.89
N SER A 143 24.26 -15.08 -19.35
CA SER A 143 25.46 -14.24 -19.45
C SER A 143 26.68 -14.82 -18.72
N GLN A 144 26.49 -15.49 -17.57
CA GLN A 144 27.57 -16.17 -16.83
C GLN A 144 28.08 -17.43 -17.55
N HIS A 145 27.22 -18.09 -18.34
CA HIS A 145 27.64 -19.21 -19.19
C HIS A 145 28.41 -18.73 -20.43
N GLU A 146 28.09 -17.54 -20.95
CA GLU A 146 28.76 -16.97 -22.14
C GLU A 146 30.11 -16.27 -21.80
N ASP A 147 30.28 -15.69 -20.61
CA ASP A 147 31.54 -15.06 -20.15
C ASP A 147 32.61 -16.09 -19.68
N MET A 148 32.30 -17.39 -19.79
CA MET A 148 33.19 -18.52 -19.49
C MET A 148 33.69 -19.23 -20.76
N GLY A 149 33.68 -18.54 -21.91
CA GLY A 149 34.21 -19.06 -23.17
C GLY A 149 34.91 -17.98 -23.97
N TYR A 150 36.20 -17.74 -23.67
CA TYR A 150 37.38 -17.69 -24.58
C TYR A 150 38.62 -17.19 -23.83
#